data_AF-A0A0L8BKN9-F1
#
_entry.id   AF-A0A0L8BKN9-F1
#
_cell.length_a   1.000
_cell.length_b   1.000
_cell.length_c   1.000
_cell.angle_alpha   90.00
_cell.angle_beta   90.00
_cell.angle_gamma   90.00
#
_symmetry.space_group_name_H-M   'P 1'
#
loop_
_entity.id
_entity.type
_entity.pdbx_description
1 polymer ?
#
loop_
_entity_poly.entity_id
_entity_poly.type
_entity_poly.pdbx_seq_one_letter_code
_entity_poly.pdbx_strand_id
1 'polypeptide(L)'
;MLQRPGLLLLDEPTSALDIDATVAFHEAIRDNCPGASVISVMHDATPPKSSNGEEFFDSVLSITEGTVTKTSLSNLKSRPVGPARVEPRPEKRPLD
;
A
#
# COMPACT_ATOMS: atom_id res chain seq x y z
N MET A 1 -21.28 14.46 -2.88
CA MET A 1 -21.02 13.36 -3.84
C MET A 1 -19.53 13.28 -4.07
N LEU A 2 -18.91 12.13 -3.81
CA LEU A 2 -17.54 11.89 -4.25
C LEU A 2 -17.58 11.91 -5.78
N GLN A 3 -16.94 12.91 -6.41
CA GLN A 3 -16.74 12.90 -7.86
C GLN A 3 -16.03 11.59 -8.17
N ARG A 4 -16.58 10.75 -9.05
CA ARG A 4 -15.95 9.49 -9.48
C ARG A 4 -14.69 9.85 -10.28
N PRO A 5 -13.49 9.89 -9.66
CA PRO A 5 -12.33 10.44 -10.32
C PRO A 5 -11.81 9.42 -11.32
N GLY A 6 -11.31 9.86 -12.48
CA GLY A 6 -10.55 8.97 -13.36
C GLY A 6 -9.14 8.65 -12.83
N LEU A 7 -8.63 9.47 -11.91
CA LEU A 7 -7.30 9.36 -11.31
C LEU A 7 -7.38 9.76 -9.83
N LEU A 8 -6.84 8.91 -8.96
CA LEU A 8 -6.69 9.15 -7.53
C LEU A 8 -5.19 9.17 -7.20
N LEU A 9 -4.71 10.30 -6.68
CA LEU A 9 -3.35 10.45 -6.17
C LEU A 9 -3.41 10.44 -4.64
N LEU A 10 -2.69 9.53 -4.01
CA LEU A 10 -2.66 9.37 -2.56
C LEU A 10 -1.23 9.57 -2.07
N ASP A 11 -1.08 10.45 -1.08
CA ASP A 11 0.21 10.71 -0.44
C ASP A 11 0.16 10.18 1.00
N GLU A 12 0.91 9.12 1.27
CA GLU A 12 0.95 8.42 2.55
C GLU A 12 -0.45 8.11 3.18
N PRO A 13 -1.42 7.57 2.42
CA PRO A 13 -2.81 7.46 2.86
C PRO A 13 -3.03 6.54 4.08
N THR A 14 -2.06 5.68 4.38
CA THR A 14 -2.14 4.66 5.44
C THR A 14 -1.14 4.86 6.57
N SER A 15 -0.46 6.01 6.63
CA SER A 15 0.60 6.27 7.63
C SER A 15 0.11 6.17 9.08
N ALA A 16 -1.15 6.55 9.33
CA ALA A 16 -1.79 6.49 10.65
C ALA A 16 -2.76 5.30 10.81
N LEU A 17 -2.85 4.41 9.82
CA LEU A 17 -3.78 3.28 9.84
C LEU A 17 -3.08 2.01 10.34
N ASP A 18 -3.81 1.20 11.08
CA ASP A 18 -3.41 -0.18 11.35
C ASP A 18 -3.58 -1.06 10.10
N ILE A 19 -3.24 -2.34 10.23
CA ILE A 19 -3.25 -3.28 9.11
C ILE A 19 -4.69 -3.50 8.59
N ASP A 20 -5.65 -3.68 9.48
CA ASP A 20 -7.04 -3.97 9.10
C ASP A 20 -7.70 -2.74 8.45
N ALA A 21 -7.48 -1.55 9.02
CA ALA A 21 -7.95 -0.30 8.45
C ALA A 21 -7.28 0.01 7.10
N THR A 22 -6.00 -0.35 6.92
CA THR A 22 -5.30 -0.24 5.65
C THR A 22 -5.96 -1.10 4.57
N VAL A 23 -6.31 -2.35 4.89
CA VAL A 23 -7.02 -3.24 3.96
C VAL A 23 -8.40 -2.67 3.63
N ALA A 24 -9.18 -2.31 4.64
CA ALA A 24 -10.52 -1.75 4.46
C ALA A 24 -10.52 -0.47 3.61
N PHE A 25 -9.50 0.38 3.78
CA PHE A 25 -9.33 1.59 2.98
C PHE A 25 -9.12 1.28 1.48
N HIS A 26 -8.26 0.31 1.16
CA HIS A 26 -8.01 -0.09 -0.22
C HIS A 26 -9.19 -0.83 -0.85
N GLU A 27 -9.90 -1.65 -0.08
CA GLU A 27 -11.17 -2.25 -0.50
C GLU A 27 -12.22 -1.19 -0.83
N ALA A 28 -12.36 -0.17 0.03
CA ALA A 28 -13.29 0.92 -0.20
C ALA A 28 -12.96 1.70 -1.48
N ILE A 29 -11.67 1.91 -1.81
CA ILE A 29 -11.28 2.55 -3.07
C ILE A 29 -11.67 1.67 -4.26
N ARG A 30 -11.33 0.38 -4.22
CA ARG A 30 -11.66 -0.58 -5.29
C ARG A 30 -13.16 -0.61 -5.58
N ASP A 31 -13.98 -0.63 -4.53
CA ASP A 31 -15.42 -0.81 -4.63
C ASP A 31 -16.14 0.49 -5.04
N ASN A 32 -15.65 1.65 -4.57
CA ASN A 32 -16.30 2.95 -4.80
C ASN A 32 -15.73 3.74 -5.98
N CYS A 33 -14.53 3.43 -6.46
CA CYS A 33 -13.88 4.10 -7.58
C CYS A 33 -13.58 3.14 -8.76
N PRO A 34 -14.57 2.38 -9.25
CA PRO A 34 -14.33 1.46 -10.37
C PRO A 34 -13.91 2.24 -11.62
N GLY A 35 -12.81 1.80 -12.24
CA GLY A 35 -12.21 2.42 -13.43
C GLY A 35 -11.31 3.62 -13.14
N ALA A 36 -11.12 4.01 -11.87
CA ALA A 36 -10.14 5.01 -11.49
C ALA A 36 -8.73 4.40 -11.52
N SER A 37 -7.76 5.13 -12.09
CA SER A 37 -6.35 4.82 -11.87
C SER A 37 -5.94 5.32 -10.49
N VAL A 38 -5.29 4.49 -9.68
CA VAL A 38 -4.83 4.87 -8.34
C VAL A 38 -3.31 4.88 -8.32
N ILE A 39 -2.72 6.01 -7.92
CA ILE A 39 -1.29 6.15 -7.68
C ILE A 39 -1.13 6.50 -6.20
N SER A 40 -0.42 5.65 -5.47
CA SER A 40 -0.20 5.82 -4.04
C SER A 40 1.30 5.93 -3.76
N VAL A 41 1.69 6.98 -3.04
CA VAL A 41 3.04 7.16 -2.49
C VAL A 41 3.05 6.53 -1.11
N MET A 42 3.97 5.58 -0.92
CA MET A 42 4.08 4.79 0.29
C MET A 42 5.52 4.82 0.80
N HIS A 43 5.69 4.82 2.12
CA HIS A 43 7.00 4.67 2.78
C HIS A 43 7.40 3.21 2.97
N ASP A 44 6.46 2.28 2.84
CA ASP A 44 6.72 0.83 2.87
C ASP A 44 7.08 0.34 1.47
N ALA A 45 7.98 -0.63 1.43
CA ALA A 45 8.44 -1.28 0.20
C ALA A 45 7.49 -2.38 -0.28
N THR A 46 6.63 -2.87 0.62
CA THR A 46 5.63 -3.88 0.28
C THR A 46 4.27 -3.21 0.12
N PRO A 47 3.66 -3.27 -1.07
CA PRO A 47 2.29 -2.78 -1.25
C PRO A 47 1.32 -3.61 -0.39
N PRO A 48 0.22 -3.01 0.08
CA PRO A 48 -0.79 -3.72 0.83
C PRO A 48 -1.48 -4.78 -0.05
N LYS A 49 -1.91 -5.86 0.61
CA LYS A 49 -2.64 -6.96 -0.02
C LYS A 49 -3.98 -7.13 0.66
N SER A 50 -4.93 -7.64 -0.09
CA SER A 50 -6.24 -8.01 0.43
C SER A 50 -6.13 -9.18 1.42
N SER A 51 -7.16 -9.37 2.24
CA SER A 51 -7.27 -10.46 3.22
C SER A 51 -7.17 -11.86 2.57
N ASN A 52 -7.54 -11.97 1.29
CA ASN A 52 -7.43 -13.18 0.47
C ASN A 52 -6.05 -13.32 -0.23
N GLY A 53 -5.12 -12.39 -0.01
CA GLY A 53 -3.77 -12.40 -0.60
C GLY A 53 -3.66 -11.75 -1.99
N GLU A 54 -4.73 -11.17 -2.53
CA GLU A 54 -4.70 -10.46 -3.81
C GLU A 54 -3.98 -9.10 -3.69
N GLU A 55 -3.25 -8.71 -4.74
CA GLU A 55 -2.60 -7.41 -4.83
C GLU A 55 -3.63 -6.32 -5.11
N PHE A 56 -3.58 -5.20 -4.37
CA PHE A 56 -4.41 -4.03 -4.68
C PHE A 56 -3.89 -3.19 -5.84
N PHE A 57 -2.59 -3.33 -6.14
CA PHE A 57 -1.90 -2.56 -7.18
C PHE A 57 -1.38 -3.49 -8.26
N ASP A 58 -1.33 -3.00 -9.50
CA ASP A 58 -0.77 -3.77 -10.62
C ASP A 58 0.76 -3.73 -10.67
N SER A 59 1.33 -2.63 -10.19
CA SER A 59 2.77 -2.37 -10.31
C SER A 59 3.28 -1.40 -9.25
N VAL A 60 4.57 -1.52 -8.92
CA VAL A 60 5.31 -0.62 -8.04
C VAL A 60 6.26 0.22 -8.87
N LEU A 61 6.32 1.52 -8.56
CA LEU A 61 7.30 2.45 -9.11
C LEU A 61 8.37 2.71 -8.05
N SER A 62 9.62 2.31 -8.32
CA SER A 62 10.77 2.62 -7.48
C SER A 62 11.53 3.80 -8.06
N ILE A 63 11.70 4.85 -7.27
CA ILE A 63 12.43 6.06 -7.68
C ILE A 63 13.75 6.09 -6.92
N THR A 64 14.87 6.10 -7.63
CA THR A 64 16.22 6.11 -7.03
C THR A 64 17.14 6.93 -7.91
N GLU A 65 17.87 7.89 -7.33
CA GLU A 65 18.81 8.77 -8.04
C GLU A 65 18.19 9.46 -9.28
N GLY A 66 16.92 9.87 -9.18
CA GLY A 66 16.19 10.49 -10.30
C GLY A 66 15.75 9.52 -11.41
N THR A 67 16.01 8.23 -11.27
CA THR A 67 15.56 7.18 -12.19
C THR A 67 14.31 6.49 -11.67
N VAL A 68 13.30 6.32 -12.53
CA VAL A 68 12.06 5.61 -12.21
C VAL A 68 12.09 4.21 -12.82
N THR A 69 11.94 3.18 -11.99
CA THR A 69 11.81 1.78 -12.42
C THR A 69 10.41 1.28 -12.10
N LYS A 70 9.69 0.79 -13.13
CA LYS A 70 8.37 0.19 -12.97
C LYS A 70 8.49 -1.33 -12.91
N THR A 71 7.95 -1.93 -11.86
CA THR A 71 7.94 -3.38 -11.65
C THR A 71 6.50 -3.88 -11.52
N SER A 72 6.10 -4.85 -12.33
CA SER A 72 4.77 -5.46 -12.27
C SER A 72 4.69 -6.45 -11.12
N LEU A 73 3.64 -6.35 -10.29
CA LEU A 73 3.46 -7.23 -9.13
C LEU A 73 3.07 -8.65 -9.53
N SER A 74 2.38 -8.81 -10.66
CA SER A 74 2.07 -10.12 -11.27
C SER A 74 3.32 -10.93 -11.69
N ASN A 75 4.46 -10.26 -11.92
CA ASN A 75 5.71 -10.90 -12.33
C ASN A 75 6.71 -11.06 -11.18
N LEU A 76 6.33 -10.69 -9.95
CA LEU A 76 7.23 -10.66 -8.82
C LEU A 76 7.41 -12.07 -8.21
N LYS A 77 8.32 -12.87 -8.76
CA LYS A 77 8.76 -14.15 -8.16
C LYS A 77 9.49 -13.97 -6.82
N SER A 78 9.90 -12.75 -6.46
CA SER A 78 10.65 -12.42 -5.25
C SER A 78 10.26 -11.03 -4.75
N ARG A 79 9.88 -10.94 -3.47
CA ARG A 79 9.40 -9.72 -2.78
C ARG A 79 10.32 -8.51 -3.01
N PRO A 80 9.79 -7.27 -3.14
CA PRO A 80 10.64 -6.10 -3.14
C PRO A 80 11.27 -5.97 -1.76
N VAL A 81 12.60 -5.93 -1.69
CA VAL A 81 13.31 -5.61 -0.46
C VAL A 81 13.35 -4.09 -0.37
N GLY A 82 12.57 -3.52 0.53
CA GLY A 82 12.92 -2.21 1.07
C GLY A 82 12.99 -2.27 2.58
N PRO A 83 13.12 -1.11 3.25
CA PRO A 83 13.51 -1.08 4.65
C PRO A 83 12.51 -1.88 5.48
N ALA A 84 13.02 -2.80 6.29
CA ALA A 84 12.21 -3.64 7.14
C ALA A 84 11.28 -2.77 7.99
N ARG A 85 9.98 -3.05 7.96
CA ARG A 85 9.00 -2.49 8.88
C ARG A 85 9.53 -2.69 10.29
N VAL A 86 9.81 -1.59 11.00
CA VAL A 86 10.11 -1.64 12.43
C VAL A 86 8.83 -2.11 13.11
N GLU A 87 8.79 -3.37 13.53
CA GLU A 87 7.67 -3.87 14.32
C GLU A 87 7.56 -3.03 15.60
N PRO A 88 6.35 -2.60 15.99
CA PRO A 88 6.17 -1.95 17.28
C PRO A 88 6.66 -2.92 18.37
N ARG A 89 7.65 -2.48 19.14
CA ARG A 89 8.23 -3.24 20.25
C ARG A 89 7.10 -3.68 21.18
N PRO A 90 6.97 -4.98 21.54
CA PRO A 90 5.95 -5.40 22.47
C PRO A 90 6.14 -4.65 23.79
N GLU A 91 5.11 -3.89 24.17
CA GLU A 91 5.07 -3.15 25.42
C GLU A 91 5.08 -4.18 26.56
N LYS A 92 6.17 -4.21 27.33
CA LYS A 92 6.26 -5.07 28.50
C LYS A 92 5.24 -4.56 29.52
N ARG A 93 4.11 -5.26 29.66
CA ARG A 93 3.20 -5.05 30.79
C ARG A 93 4.00 -5.19 32.10
N PRO A 94 3.87 -4.25 33.04
CA PRO A 94 4.42 -4.43 34.38
C PRO A 94 3.76 -5.66 35.01
N LEU A 95 4.57 -6.51 35.64
CA LEU A 95 4.10 -7.56 36.53
C LEU A 95 3.72 -6.90 37.85
N ASP A 96 2.46 -7.02 38.26
CA ASP A 96 2.06 -6.93 39.66
C ASP A 96 2.21 -8.32 40.31
#